data_AF-A0AAU1BFP0-F1
#
_entry.id   AF-A0AAU1BFP0-F1
#
_cell.length_a   1.000
_cell.length_b   1.000
_cell.length_c   1.000
_cell.angle_alpha   90.00
_cell.angle_beta   90.00
_cell.angle_gamma   90.00
#
_symmetry.space_group_name_H-M   'P 1'
#
loop_
_entity.id
_entity.type
_entity.pdbx_description
1 polymer ?
#
loop_
_entity_poly.entity_id
_entity_poly.type
_entity_poly.pdbx_seq_one_letter_code
_entity_poly.pdbx_strand_id
1 'polypeptide(L)'
;MTDMPADRPHSRHEECTDCHAIPFVDNTRTITATKDGQVTETWHTPDCPGYTVTKILMEDGVRRAKERDAWAQDIFPAVRERLLKDAAARAGGDEAAPFVAALTDLVQAMADLAGDGRLLGLSEFAEILQRHFPAGPQRPAGHL
;
A
#
# COMPACT_ATOMS: atom_id res chain seq x y z
N MET A 1 -26.91 18.48 26.57
CA MET A 1 -25.67 17.67 26.56
C MET A 1 -25.68 16.90 25.27
N THR A 2 -24.94 17.38 24.28
CA THR A 2 -24.91 16.77 22.94
C THR A 2 -24.05 15.52 23.01
N ASP A 3 -24.67 14.40 22.69
CA ASP A 3 -24.05 13.08 22.61
C ASP A 3 -22.91 13.12 21.58
N MET A 4 -21.67 12.87 22.01
CA MET A 4 -20.52 12.79 21.12
C MET A 4 -20.41 11.35 20.60
N PRO A 5 -20.33 11.12 19.28
CA PRO A 5 -20.34 9.77 18.73
C PRO A 5 -19.13 8.94 19.21
N ALA A 6 -19.44 7.73 19.68
CA ALA A 6 -18.58 6.78 20.39
C ALA A 6 -17.53 6.06 19.52
N ASP A 7 -17.04 6.68 18.45
CA ASP A 7 -16.18 6.01 17.46
C ASP A 7 -14.90 6.81 17.11
N ARG A 8 -14.41 7.62 18.06
CA ARG A 8 -13.06 8.17 17.96
C ARG A 8 -12.10 7.25 18.69
N PRO A 9 -11.03 6.76 18.04
CA PRO A 9 -9.97 6.04 18.75
C PRO A 9 -9.50 6.92 19.90
N HIS A 10 -9.36 6.32 21.09
CA HIS A 10 -8.85 7.03 22.26
C HIS A 10 -7.48 7.62 21.92
N SER A 11 -7.45 8.94 21.72
CA SER A 11 -6.22 9.64 21.39
C SER A 11 -5.53 10.12 22.66
N ARG A 12 -4.22 9.91 22.72
CA ARG A 12 -3.37 10.44 23.76
C ARG A 12 -2.94 11.84 23.36
N HIS A 13 -3.20 12.82 24.20
CA HIS A 13 -2.59 14.14 24.04
C HIS A 13 -1.13 14.11 24.52
N GLU A 14 -0.23 14.58 23.67
CA GLU A 14 1.17 14.81 24.00
C GLU A 14 1.51 16.28 23.79
N GLU A 15 2.21 16.85 24.76
CA GLU A 15 2.66 18.23 24.74
C GLU A 15 3.88 18.36 23.82
N CYS A 16 3.90 19.41 22.99
CA CYS A 16 5.09 19.72 22.19
C CYS A 16 6.20 20.26 23.10
N THR A 17 7.38 19.65 23.07
CA THR A 17 8.53 20.07 23.89
C THR A 17 9.19 21.36 23.44
N ASP A 18 8.90 21.83 22.21
CA ASP A 18 9.53 23.03 21.65
C ASP A 18 8.71 24.29 21.91
N CYS A 19 7.37 24.18 21.87
CA CYS A 19 6.47 25.33 21.97
C CYS A 19 5.41 25.24 23.07
N HIS A 20 5.26 24.07 23.72
CA HIS A 20 4.31 23.85 24.81
C HIS A 20 2.86 24.30 24.50
N ALA A 21 2.48 24.23 23.22
CA ALA A 21 1.21 24.73 22.76
C ALA A 21 0.05 23.86 23.28
N ILE A 22 -1.00 24.53 23.74
CA ILE A 22 -2.26 23.92 24.16
C ILE A 22 -3.30 24.00 23.03
N PRO A 23 -4.43 23.28 23.11
CA PRO A 23 -5.53 23.44 22.17
C PRO A 23 -6.01 24.90 22.10
N PHE A 24 -5.84 25.53 20.94
CA PHE A 24 -6.25 26.90 20.68
C PHE A 24 -6.52 27.09 19.18
N VAL A 25 -7.36 28.07 18.84
CA VAL A 25 -7.85 28.30 17.46
C VAL A 25 -6.71 28.52 16.45
N ASP A 26 -5.65 29.22 16.85
CA ASP A 26 -4.52 29.53 15.96
C ASP A 26 -3.38 28.51 16.03
N ASN A 27 -3.52 27.48 16.88
CA ASN A 27 -2.53 26.42 17.00
C ASN A 27 -2.84 25.28 16.04
N THR A 28 -1.80 24.69 15.47
CA THR A 28 -1.93 23.55 14.56
C THR A 28 -1.91 22.24 15.33
N ARG A 29 -2.87 21.36 15.04
CA ARG A 29 -2.93 20.00 15.61
C ARG A 29 -2.33 18.99 14.64
N THR A 30 -1.32 18.26 15.08
CA THR A 30 -0.79 17.08 14.38
C THR A 30 -1.34 15.81 15.02
N ILE A 31 -1.87 14.90 14.21
CA ILE A 31 -2.36 13.59 14.64
C ILE A 31 -1.47 12.54 14.02
N THR A 32 -0.84 11.71 14.84
CA THR A 32 0.00 10.60 14.40
C THR A 32 -0.63 9.29 14.86
N ALA A 33 -0.81 8.35 13.95
CA ALA A 33 -1.26 7.00 14.27
C ALA A 33 -0.09 6.01 14.11
N THR A 34 0.12 5.17 15.11
CA THR A 34 1.06 4.04 15.00
C THR A 34 0.37 2.84 14.38
N LYS A 35 1.16 1.86 13.92
CA LYS A 35 0.63 0.60 13.37
C LYS A 35 -0.20 -0.19 14.37
N ASP A 36 0.05 0.00 15.67
CA ASP A 36 -0.66 -0.67 16.76
C ASP A 36 -1.99 0.03 17.11
N GLY A 37 -2.40 1.03 16.30
CA GLY A 37 -3.65 1.76 16.48
C GLY A 37 -3.59 2.86 17.54
N GLN A 38 -2.41 3.11 18.14
CA GLN A 38 -2.26 4.23 19.06
C GLN A 38 -2.29 5.55 18.29
N VAL A 39 -3.18 6.44 18.70
CA VAL A 39 -3.30 7.79 18.12
C VAL A 39 -2.76 8.79 19.12
N THR A 40 -1.76 9.57 18.71
CA THR A 40 -1.18 10.66 19.47
C THR A 40 -1.53 11.99 18.83
N GLU A 41 -1.89 12.97 19.66
CA GLU A 41 -2.22 14.32 19.25
C GLU A 41 -1.33 15.36 19.93
N THR A 42 -0.70 16.21 19.12
CA THR A 42 0.18 17.28 19.59
C THR A 42 -0.25 18.60 18.97
N TRP A 43 -0.23 19.67 19.76
CA TRP A 43 -0.54 21.02 19.30
C TRP A 43 0.76 21.82 19.16
N HIS A 44 0.79 22.73 18.20
CA HIS A 44 1.94 23.56 17.88
C HIS A 44 1.51 25.02 17.65
N THR A 45 2.29 25.98 18.14
CA THR A 45 2.13 27.39 17.73
C THR A 45 2.55 27.56 16.26
N PRO A 46 2.11 28.63 15.57
CA PRO A 46 2.48 28.88 14.17
C PRO A 46 3.99 28.89 13.90
N ASP A 47 4.78 29.40 14.86
CA ASP A 47 6.24 29.55 14.74
C ASP A 47 7.02 28.40 15.41
N CYS A 48 6.37 27.28 15.73
CA CYS A 48 7.03 26.14 16.37
C CYS A 48 8.12 25.54 15.44
N PRO A 49 9.39 25.47 15.86
CA PRO A 49 10.48 24.96 15.03
C PRO A 49 10.34 23.45 14.77
N GLY A 50 9.97 22.66 15.78
CA GLY A 50 9.71 21.22 15.63
C GLY A 50 8.62 20.94 14.61
N TYR A 51 7.51 21.68 14.66
CA TYR A 51 6.42 21.54 13.69
C TYR A 51 6.86 21.89 12.28
N THR A 52 7.63 22.96 12.11
CA THR A 52 8.16 23.38 10.82
C THR A 52 9.02 22.27 10.20
N VAL A 53 9.90 21.65 10.98
CA VAL A 53 10.70 20.49 10.52
C VAL A 53 9.81 19.31 10.14
N THR A 54 8.83 18.96 10.98
CA THR A 54 7.86 17.89 10.67
C THR A 54 7.15 18.14 9.34
N LYS A 55 6.65 19.37 9.12
CA LYS A 55 5.97 19.74 7.88
C LYS A 55 6.87 19.57 6.66
N ILE A 56 8.11 20.06 6.72
CA ILE A 56 9.09 19.91 5.64
C ILE A 56 9.31 18.43 5.31
N LEU A 57 9.52 17.59 6.32
CA LEU A 57 9.75 16.15 6.12
C LEU A 57 8.54 15.44 5.53
N MET A 58 7.32 15.82 5.94
CA MET A 58 6.08 15.29 5.37
C MET A 58 5.91 15.70 3.91
N GLU A 59 6.09 16.98 3.59
CA GLU A 59 5.98 17.50 2.22
C GLU A 59 7.02 16.87 1.29
N ASP A 60 8.26 16.74 1.77
CA ASP A 60 9.34 16.07 1.06
C ASP A 60 9.04 14.58 0.83
N GLY A 61 8.48 13.89 1.84
CA GLY A 61 8.04 12.52 1.73
C GLY A 61 6.95 12.33 0.68
N VAL A 62 5.93 13.19 0.69
CA VAL A 62 4.85 13.19 -0.31
C VAL A 62 5.40 13.46 -1.71
N ARG A 63 6.32 14.41 -1.85
CA ARG A 63 6.98 14.70 -3.13
C ARG A 63 7.73 13.48 -3.67
N ARG A 64 8.57 12.85 -2.84
CA ARG A 64 9.31 11.63 -3.22
C ARG A 64 8.40 10.46 -3.57
N ALA A 65 7.28 10.30 -2.87
CA ALA A 65 6.29 9.28 -3.20
C ALA A 65 5.71 9.51 -4.60
N LYS A 66 5.28 10.74 -4.90
CA LYS A 66 4.76 11.12 -6.23
C LYS A 66 5.79 10.93 -7.33
N GLU A 67 7.04 11.29 -7.09
CA GLU A 67 8.14 11.11 -8.06
C GLU A 67 8.38 9.61 -8.35
N ARG A 68 8.34 8.76 -7.32
CA ARG A 68 8.46 7.31 -7.49
C ARG A 68 7.28 6.71 -8.25
N ASP A 69 6.07 7.15 -7.96
CA ASP A 69 4.86 6.67 -8.63
C ASP A 69 4.86 7.07 -10.10
N ALA A 70 5.22 8.33 -10.42
CA ALA A 70 5.36 8.80 -11.79
C ALA A 70 6.45 8.03 -12.55
N TRP A 71 7.61 7.79 -11.93
CA TRP A 71 8.66 6.96 -12.50
C TRP A 71 8.19 5.52 -12.79
N ALA A 72 7.45 4.92 -11.86
CA ALA A 72 6.93 3.57 -12.03
C ALA A 72 5.91 3.51 -13.18
N GLN A 73 5.01 4.49 -13.29
CA GLN A 73 4.05 4.59 -14.38
C GLN A 73 4.71 4.74 -15.75
N ASP A 74 5.82 5.48 -15.84
CA ASP A 74 6.59 5.66 -17.08
C ASP A 74 7.30 4.37 -17.51
N ILE A 75 8.00 3.70 -16.58
CA ILE A 75 8.85 2.55 -16.92
C ILE A 75 8.08 1.22 -17.02
N PHE A 76 7.00 1.06 -16.25
CA PHE A 76 6.30 -0.22 -16.12
C PHE A 76 5.80 -0.81 -17.45
N PRO A 77 5.17 -0.05 -18.38
CA PRO A 77 4.71 -0.60 -19.66
C PRO A 77 5.85 -1.24 -20.46
N ALA A 78 6.99 -0.57 -20.57
CA ALA A 78 8.13 -1.06 -21.34
C ALA A 78 8.82 -2.26 -20.67
N VAL A 79 8.93 -2.29 -19.34
CA VAL A 79 9.44 -3.46 -18.60
C VAL A 79 8.51 -4.65 -18.75
N ARG A 80 7.19 -4.44 -18.64
CA ARG A 80 6.17 -5.47 -18.84
C ARG A 80 6.30 -6.11 -20.22
N GLU A 81 6.34 -5.30 -21.28
CA GLU A 81 6.45 -5.83 -22.65
C GLU A 81 7.70 -6.69 -22.85
N ARG A 82 8.85 -6.26 -22.30
CA ARG A 82 10.08 -7.08 -22.33
C ARG A 82 9.91 -8.39 -21.59
N LEU A 83 9.31 -8.35 -20.39
CA LEU A 83 9.05 -9.55 -19.60
C LEU A 83 8.13 -10.53 -20.36
N LEU A 84 7.03 -10.04 -20.94
CA LEU A 84 6.08 -10.86 -21.69
C LEU A 84 6.71 -11.49 -22.93
N LYS A 85 7.55 -10.74 -23.65
CA LYS A 85 8.32 -11.27 -24.79
C LYS A 85 9.28 -12.38 -24.37
N ASP A 86 10.00 -12.18 -23.28
CA ASP A 86 10.95 -13.14 -22.72
C ASP A 86 10.26 -14.39 -22.14
N ALA A 87 9.04 -14.23 -21.61
CA ALA A 87 8.19 -15.31 -21.15
C ALA A 87 7.68 -16.16 -22.34
N ALA A 88 7.19 -15.52 -23.40
CA ALA A 88 6.73 -16.20 -24.61
C ALA A 88 7.84 -17.04 -25.25
N ALA A 89 9.09 -16.55 -25.23
CA ALA A 89 10.25 -17.30 -25.72
C ALA A 89 10.57 -18.57 -24.91
N ARG A 90 10.16 -18.62 -23.64
CA ARG A 90 10.39 -19.74 -22.71
C ARG A 90 9.21 -20.70 -22.57
N ALA A 91 8.07 -20.39 -23.20
CA ALA A 91 6.85 -21.19 -23.10
C ALA A 91 6.94 -22.60 -23.73
N GLY A 92 8.06 -22.93 -24.40
CA GLY A 92 8.28 -24.23 -25.04
C GLY A 92 9.02 -25.23 -24.15
N GLY A 93 8.29 -26.17 -23.53
CA GLY A 93 8.81 -27.45 -23.06
C GLY A 93 9.66 -27.46 -21.77
N ASP A 94 9.86 -26.32 -21.12
CA ASP A 94 10.60 -26.20 -19.87
C ASP A 94 9.72 -26.55 -18.65
N GLU A 95 10.29 -27.21 -17.63
CA GLU A 95 9.62 -27.45 -16.34
C GLU A 95 9.20 -26.14 -15.65
N ALA A 96 9.86 -25.03 -16.02
CA ALA A 96 9.50 -23.69 -15.57
C ALA A 96 8.22 -23.12 -16.21
N ALA A 97 7.63 -23.77 -17.22
CA ALA A 97 6.50 -23.21 -17.97
C ALA A 97 5.30 -22.78 -17.09
N PRO A 98 4.84 -23.53 -16.07
CA PRO A 98 3.77 -23.08 -15.18
C PRO A 98 4.13 -21.83 -14.38
N PHE A 99 5.40 -21.68 -13.96
CA PHE A 99 5.87 -20.48 -13.27
C PHE A 99 5.90 -19.26 -14.19
N VAL A 100 6.37 -19.43 -15.42
CA VAL A 100 6.41 -18.37 -16.43
C VAL A 100 4.99 -17.91 -16.79
N ALA A 101 4.05 -18.86 -16.92
CA ALA A 101 2.64 -18.56 -17.17
C ALA A 101 1.98 -17.84 -15.98
N ALA A 102 2.22 -18.29 -14.74
CA ALA A 102 1.70 -17.62 -13.55
C ALA A 102 2.22 -16.20 -13.37
N LEU A 103 3.53 -15.98 -13.59
CA LEU A 103 4.13 -14.64 -13.52
C LEU A 103 3.58 -13.73 -14.62
N THR A 104 3.32 -14.27 -15.81
CA THR A 104 2.72 -13.54 -16.93
C THR A 104 1.32 -13.06 -16.59
N ASP A 105 0.46 -13.95 -16.10
CA ASP A 105 -0.90 -13.61 -15.66
C ASP A 105 -0.89 -12.59 -14.52
N LEU A 106 0.03 -12.75 -13.55
CA LEU A 106 0.18 -11.82 -12.44
C LEU A 106 0.51 -10.40 -12.90
N VAL A 107 1.48 -10.28 -13.81
CA VAL A 107 1.94 -8.99 -14.32
C VAL A 107 0.86 -8.34 -15.19
N GLN A 108 0.08 -9.14 -15.93
CA GLN A 108 -1.05 -8.64 -16.69
C GLN A 108 -2.16 -8.12 -15.76
N ALA A 109 -2.54 -8.88 -14.73
CA ALA A 109 -3.55 -8.46 -13.76
C ALA A 109 -3.14 -7.17 -13.04
N MET A 110 -1.86 -7.03 -12.65
CA MET A 110 -1.35 -5.78 -12.09
C MET A 110 -1.43 -4.62 -13.08
N ALA A 111 -1.20 -4.86 -14.36
CA ALA A 111 -1.31 -3.81 -15.38
C ALA A 111 -2.75 -3.34 -15.61
N ASP A 112 -3.69 -4.29 -15.63
CA ASP A 112 -5.11 -3.99 -15.81
C ASP A 112 -5.66 -3.15 -14.64
N LEU A 113 -5.16 -3.40 -13.42
CA LEU A 113 -5.53 -2.66 -12.21
C LEU A 113 -4.79 -1.33 -12.04
N ALA A 114 -3.58 -1.20 -12.59
CA ALA A 114 -2.77 0.01 -12.49
C ALA A 114 -3.43 1.23 -13.14
N GLY A 115 -4.25 1.03 -14.19
CA GLY A 115 -5.03 2.09 -14.82
C GLY A 115 -6.13 2.67 -13.92
N ASP A 116 -6.62 1.87 -12.97
CA ASP A 116 -7.72 2.21 -12.06
C ASP A 116 -7.25 2.58 -10.64
N GLY A 117 -5.94 2.57 -10.39
CA GLY A 117 -5.36 2.80 -9.05
C GLY A 117 -5.69 1.68 -8.05
N ARG A 118 -6.08 0.50 -8.53
CA ARG A 118 -6.45 -0.66 -7.72
C ARG A 118 -5.23 -1.54 -7.45
N LEU A 119 -5.22 -2.19 -6.29
CA LEU A 119 -4.23 -3.22 -5.95
C LEU A 119 -4.78 -4.60 -6.28
N LEU A 120 -3.87 -5.52 -6.62
CA LEU A 120 -4.22 -6.93 -6.81
C LEU A 120 -4.70 -7.53 -5.49
N GLY A 121 -5.96 -7.97 -5.47
CA GLY A 121 -6.56 -8.60 -4.29
C GLY A 121 -6.06 -10.03 -4.08
N LEU A 122 -6.15 -10.51 -2.83
CA LEU A 122 -5.74 -11.88 -2.48
C LEU A 122 -6.55 -12.95 -3.24
N SER A 123 -7.83 -12.72 -3.50
CA SER A 123 -8.69 -13.65 -4.24
C SER A 123 -8.20 -13.83 -5.68
N GLU A 124 -7.91 -12.73 -6.38
CA GLU A 124 -7.43 -12.73 -7.75
C GLU A 124 -6.03 -13.36 -7.85
N PHE A 125 -5.16 -13.05 -6.89
CA PHE A 125 -3.86 -13.71 -6.76
C PHE A 125 -4.00 -15.23 -6.58
N ALA A 126 -4.90 -15.68 -5.71
CA ALA A 126 -5.14 -17.10 -5.46
C ALA A 126 -5.70 -17.81 -6.70
N GLU A 127 -6.60 -17.17 -7.45
CA GLU A 127 -7.13 -17.71 -8.71
C GLU A 127 -6.03 -17.91 -9.77
N ILE A 128 -5.12 -16.95 -9.91
CA ILE A 128 -3.97 -17.06 -10.81
C ILE A 128 -3.09 -18.25 -10.40
N LEU A 129 -2.75 -18.36 -9.11
CA LEU A 129 -1.92 -19.46 -8.62
C LEU A 129 -2.59 -20.83 -8.82
N GLN A 130 -3.87 -20.97 -8.48
CA GLN A 130 -4.60 -22.23 -8.59
C GLN A 130 -4.70 -22.72 -10.04
N ARG A 131 -4.79 -21.80 -11.01
CA ARG A 131 -4.86 -22.11 -12.44
C ARG A 131 -3.56 -22.76 -12.94
N HIS A 132 -2.41 -22.27 -12.48
CA HIS A 132 -1.09 -22.72 -12.94
C HIS A 132 -0.48 -23.81 -12.04
N PHE A 133 -0.93 -23.92 -10.80
CA PHE A 133 -0.49 -24.91 -9.81
C PHE A 133 -1.70 -25.62 -9.19
N PRO A 134 -2.47 -26.39 -9.97
CA PRO A 134 -3.62 -27.08 -9.43
C PRO A 134 -3.17 -28.09 -8.37
N ALA A 135 -3.88 -28.13 -7.24
CA ALA A 135 -3.77 -29.25 -6.32
C ALA A 135 -3.95 -30.55 -7.12
N GLY A 136 -3.01 -31.50 -6.95
CA GLY A 136 -3.08 -32.81 -7.60
C GLY A 136 -4.42 -33.52 -7.35
N PRO A 137 -4.70 -34.62 -8.08
CA PRO A 137 -6.03 -35.23 -8.11
C PRO A 137 -6.58 -35.44 -6.69
N GLN A 138 -7.73 -34.83 -6.42
CA GLN A 138 -8.42 -34.99 -5.14
C GLN A 138 -8.73 -36.48 -4.97
N ARG A 139 -8.20 -37.07 -3.90
CA ARG A 139 -8.50 -38.44 -3.50
C ARG A 139 -10.04 -38.56 -3.43
N PRO A 140 -10.68 -39.51 -4.14
CA PRO A 140 -12.13 -39.58 -4.14
C PRO A 140 -12.63 -39.73 -2.71
N ALA A 141 -13.68 -38.97 -2.38
CA ALA A 141 -14.39 -39.07 -1.12
C ALA A 141 -14.94 -40.50 -0.98
N GLY A 142 -14.13 -41.35 -0.36
CA GLY A 142 -14.50 -42.71 -0.01
C GLY A 142 -15.55 -42.66 1.11
N HIS A 143 -16.68 -43.28 0.82
CA HIS A 143 -17.80 -43.54 1.70
C HIS A 143 -17.39 -43.94 3.13
N LEU A 144 -18.06 -43.32 4.10
CA LEU A 144 -18.43 -43.94 5.38
C LEU A 144 -19.92 -43.67 5.60
#